data_AF-A0A430V370-F1
#
_entry.id   AF-A0A430V370-F1
#
_cell.length_a   1.000
_cell.length_b   1.000
_cell.length_c   1.000
_cell.angle_alpha   90.00
_cell.angle_beta   90.00
_cell.angle_gamma   90.00
#
_symmetry.space_group_name_H-M   'P 1'
#
loop_
_entity.id
_entity.type
_entity.pdbx_description
1 polymer ?
#
loop_
_entity_poly.entity_id
_entity_poly.type
_entity_poly.pdbx_seq_one_letter_code
_entity_poly.pdbx_strand_id
1 'polypeptide(L)'
;TRAELAQSPPPPEVLPQSPLAVADRLLARGEAEGTLPPLSERAREVYRTLLALGVAWLRRLLGGKRPPRSLSQLTFFVPNDALIAVLGIPSASLYRALGELTEKGLITRAAWRTAATLRGKSGVYAAGTLYAVRLPHRTRRPRLDAEDFAHPWRDLEGDVERGKTAWRALRESKEKPLKGDAEVLEFLLDFSLSPPRQKTPLAIDSLTGLLRAKPADRRRRVEELALGLAKEFKDPGSVRFYAWVLWNALRAEIYGMWEGALALVEWAIARVREALAASLMSSRKEGIRRPGALLAHLLNQQGLLPLLRQAPQWRVA
;
A
#
# COMPACT_ATOMS: atom_id res chain seq x y z
N THR A 1 40.10 -12.38 -36.24
CA THR A 1 39.35 -13.62 -36.60
C THR A 1 37.98 -13.61 -35.93
N ARG A 2 36.96 -14.29 -36.46
CA ARG A 2 35.62 -14.43 -35.82
C ARG A 2 35.68 -15.04 -34.41
N ALA A 3 36.86 -15.57 -34.02
CA ALA A 3 37.21 -16.09 -32.71
C ALA A 3 37.66 -15.03 -31.67
N GLU A 4 37.98 -13.79 -32.06
CA GLU A 4 38.43 -12.74 -31.10
C GLU A 4 37.25 -11.93 -30.53
N LEU A 5 36.09 -11.93 -31.18
CA LEU A 5 34.87 -11.27 -30.69
C LEU A 5 34.12 -12.08 -29.62
N ALA A 6 34.57 -13.30 -29.31
CA ALA A 6 33.96 -14.19 -28.32
C ALA A 6 34.56 -14.06 -26.90
N GLN A 7 35.57 -13.20 -26.69
CA GLN A 7 36.24 -13.02 -25.40
C GLN A 7 35.90 -11.70 -24.68
N SER A 8 34.78 -11.06 -25.01
CA SER A 8 34.27 -10.04 -24.09
C SER A 8 33.75 -10.75 -22.85
N PRO A 9 34.33 -10.53 -21.65
CA PRO A 9 33.77 -11.11 -20.44
C PRO A 9 32.31 -10.65 -20.33
N PRO A 10 31.39 -11.50 -19.82
CA PRO A 10 30.03 -11.06 -19.56
C PRO A 10 30.11 -9.76 -18.74
N PRO A 11 29.29 -8.74 -19.04
CA PRO A 11 29.26 -7.53 -18.21
C PRO A 11 29.12 -7.98 -16.76
N PRO A 12 29.95 -7.46 -15.84
CA PRO A 12 30.00 -7.97 -14.48
C PRO A 12 28.57 -8.02 -13.96
N GLU A 13 28.15 -9.20 -13.50
CA GLU A 13 26.91 -9.32 -12.73
C GLU A 13 27.03 -8.34 -11.58
N VAL A 14 26.37 -7.20 -11.69
CA VAL A 14 26.24 -6.26 -10.60
C VAL A 14 25.32 -6.96 -9.62
N LEU A 15 25.91 -7.79 -8.74
CA LEU A 15 25.23 -8.34 -7.58
C LEU A 15 24.39 -7.20 -6.99
N PRO A 16 23.09 -7.42 -6.74
CA PRO A 16 22.24 -6.38 -6.19
C PRO A 16 22.80 -5.96 -4.84
N GLN A 17 23.62 -4.91 -4.83
CA GLN A 17 24.37 -4.50 -3.65
C GLN A 17 23.40 -4.21 -2.52
N SER A 18 23.70 -4.61 -1.29
CA SER A 18 22.79 -4.38 -0.16
C SER A 18 22.38 -2.89 -0.07
N PRO A 19 21.14 -2.56 0.31
CA PRO A 19 20.72 -1.15 0.40
C PRO A 19 21.61 -0.31 1.32
N LEU A 20 22.22 -0.94 2.33
CA LEU A 20 23.20 -0.31 3.21
C LEU A 20 24.51 0.02 2.49
N ALA A 21 25.06 -0.90 1.69
CA ALA A 21 26.22 -0.60 0.85
C ALA A 21 25.93 0.50 -0.20
N VAL A 22 24.68 0.61 -0.66
CA VAL A 22 24.25 1.75 -1.48
C VAL A 22 24.23 3.05 -0.66
N ALA A 23 23.68 3.03 0.55
CA ALA A 23 23.66 4.19 1.44
C ALA A 23 25.08 4.68 1.77
N ASP A 24 26.00 3.77 2.08
CA ASP A 24 27.40 4.09 2.37
C ASP A 24 28.09 4.78 1.19
N ARG A 25 27.88 4.25 -0.03
CA ARG A 25 28.40 4.90 -1.25
C ARG A 25 27.76 6.25 -1.52
N LEU A 26 26.46 6.40 -1.25
CA LEU A 26 25.78 7.68 -1.39
C LEU A 26 26.35 8.71 -0.42
N LEU A 27 26.61 8.33 0.83
CA LEU A 27 27.24 9.20 1.84
C LEU A 27 28.64 9.61 1.41
N ALA A 28 29.51 8.63 1.07
CA ALA A 28 30.87 8.89 0.62
C ALA A 28 30.91 9.81 -0.61
N ARG A 29 29.96 9.64 -1.54
CA ARG A 29 29.80 10.52 -2.69
C ARG A 29 29.44 11.95 -2.28
N GLY A 30 28.50 12.12 -1.35
CA GLY A 30 28.13 13.45 -0.86
C GLY A 30 29.27 14.16 -0.10
N GLU A 31 30.15 13.40 0.56
CA GLU A 31 31.37 13.93 1.19
C GLU A 31 32.38 14.38 0.16
N ALA A 32 32.67 13.52 -0.83
CA ALA A 32 33.60 13.84 -1.91
C ALA A 32 33.16 15.06 -2.74
N GLU A 33 31.84 15.22 -2.94
CA GLU A 33 31.26 16.35 -3.66
C GLU A 33 31.03 17.60 -2.77
N GLY A 34 31.30 17.51 -1.46
CA GLY A 34 31.13 18.63 -0.52
C GLY A 34 29.67 19.03 -0.25
N THR A 35 28.69 18.20 -0.63
CA THR A 35 27.25 18.47 -0.50
C THR A 35 26.64 17.88 0.79
N LEU A 36 27.39 17.03 1.50
CA LEU A 36 27.03 16.51 2.82
C LEU A 36 27.66 17.39 3.91
N PRO A 37 26.86 18.13 4.72
CA PRO A 37 27.40 18.86 5.86
C PRO A 37 27.97 17.89 6.90
N PRO A 38 28.92 18.32 7.76
CA PRO A 38 29.43 17.49 8.84
C PRO A 38 28.27 17.04 9.74
N LEU A 39 28.28 15.81 10.23
CA LEU A 39 27.22 15.26 11.09
C LEU A 39 27.81 14.68 12.37
N SER A 40 27.06 14.76 13.47
CA SER A 40 27.35 13.91 14.63
C SER A 40 27.31 12.43 14.22
N GLU A 41 28.07 11.58 14.91
CA GLU A 41 28.10 10.14 14.65
C GLU A 41 26.68 9.56 14.66
N ARG A 42 25.86 9.97 15.64
CA ARG A 42 24.47 9.51 15.77
C ARG A 42 23.57 10.02 14.65
N ALA A 43 23.70 11.27 14.21
CA ALA A 43 22.94 11.78 13.07
C ALA A 43 23.35 11.09 11.76
N ARG A 44 24.64 10.79 11.60
CA ARG A 44 25.15 10.01 10.45
C ARG A 44 24.57 8.61 10.42
N GLU A 45 24.54 7.92 11.56
CA GLU A 45 23.96 6.58 11.71
C GLU A 45 22.45 6.57 11.37
N VAL A 46 21.69 7.52 11.92
CA VAL A 46 20.25 7.66 11.59
C VAL A 46 20.05 7.96 10.11
N TYR A 47 20.86 8.85 9.52
CA TYR A 47 20.74 9.21 8.11
C TYR A 47 21.10 8.04 7.19
N ARG A 48 22.13 7.27 7.52
CA ARG A 48 22.50 6.02 6.82
C ARG A 48 21.33 5.04 6.81
N THR A 49 20.70 4.81 7.96
CA THR A 49 19.56 3.89 8.09
C THR A 49 18.36 4.36 7.28
N LEU A 50 18.03 5.66 7.32
CA LEU A 50 16.96 6.24 6.51
C LEU A 50 17.24 6.13 5.00
N LEU A 51 18.48 6.36 4.57
CA LEU A 51 18.88 6.19 3.16
C LEU A 51 18.75 4.74 2.73
N ALA A 52 19.24 3.79 3.53
CA ALA A 52 19.14 2.38 3.23
C ALA A 52 17.68 1.92 3.11
N LEU A 53 16.82 2.36 4.03
CA LEU A 53 15.39 2.10 4.00
C LEU A 53 14.72 2.67 2.75
N GLY A 54 15.01 3.93 2.41
CA GLY A 54 14.48 4.55 1.20
C GLY A 54 14.96 3.86 -0.09
N VAL A 55 16.21 3.38 -0.13
CA VAL A 55 16.74 2.60 -1.26
C VAL A 55 16.04 1.25 -1.37
N ALA A 56 15.83 0.55 -0.25
CA ALA A 56 15.12 -0.72 -0.22
C ALA A 56 13.67 -0.56 -0.69
N TRP A 57 12.99 0.46 -0.18
CA TRP A 57 11.63 0.82 -0.59
C TRP A 57 11.54 1.14 -2.08
N LEU A 58 12.45 1.99 -2.59
CA LEU A 58 12.48 2.37 -4.00
C LEU A 58 12.72 1.16 -4.91
N ARG A 59 13.62 0.25 -4.52
CA ARG A 59 13.87 -1.00 -5.27
C ARG A 59 12.62 -1.87 -5.35
N ARG A 60 11.86 -1.97 -4.25
CA ARG A 60 10.61 -2.71 -4.22
C ARG A 60 9.57 -2.09 -5.14
N LEU A 61 9.47 -0.75 -5.14
CA LEU A 61 8.56 0.00 -6.00
C LEU A 61 8.90 -0.16 -7.49
N LEU A 62 10.18 -0.08 -7.84
CA LEU A 62 10.64 -0.10 -9.24
C LEU A 62 10.72 -1.50 -9.84
N GLY A 63 10.69 -2.56 -9.02
CA GLY A 63 10.70 -3.95 -9.51
C GLY A 63 11.89 -4.28 -10.40
N GLY A 64 13.07 -3.71 -10.12
CA GLY A 64 14.29 -3.89 -10.91
C GLY A 64 14.54 -2.82 -11.99
N LYS A 65 13.60 -1.88 -12.22
CA LYS A 65 13.85 -0.71 -13.07
C LYS A 65 14.88 0.23 -12.44
N ARG A 66 15.65 0.91 -13.29
CA ARG A 66 16.61 1.92 -12.82
C ARG A 66 15.88 3.17 -12.29
N PRO A 67 16.35 3.78 -11.20
CA PRO A 67 15.79 5.03 -10.70
C PRO A 67 16.04 6.16 -11.71
N PRO A 68 15.15 7.16 -11.78
CA PRO A 68 15.33 8.29 -12.69
C PRO A 68 16.56 9.12 -12.29
N ARG A 69 17.29 9.63 -13.29
CA ARG A 69 18.46 10.49 -13.05
C ARG A 69 18.12 11.81 -12.35
N SER A 70 16.85 12.23 -12.39
CA SER A 70 16.34 13.41 -11.70
C SER A 70 16.00 13.16 -10.22
N LEU A 71 16.07 11.90 -9.74
CA LEU A 71 15.77 11.59 -8.36
C LEU A 71 16.69 12.41 -7.43
N SER A 72 16.06 13.18 -6.54
CA SER A 72 16.76 14.04 -5.58
C SER A 72 16.51 13.67 -4.12
N GLN A 73 15.41 12.97 -3.84
CA GLN A 73 15.01 12.54 -2.51
C GLN A 73 14.33 11.18 -2.56
N LEU A 74 14.21 10.55 -1.38
CA LEU A 74 13.47 9.32 -1.14
C LEU A 74 12.34 9.64 -0.16
N THR A 75 11.08 9.40 -0.55
CA THR A 75 9.92 9.59 0.33
C THR A 75 9.39 8.23 0.79
N PHE A 76 9.25 8.05 2.09
CA PHE A 76 8.69 6.82 2.67
C PHE A 76 8.10 7.06 4.06
N PHE A 77 7.23 6.15 4.49
CA PHE A 77 6.65 6.11 5.83
C PHE A 77 7.46 5.18 6.74
N VAL A 78 7.70 5.55 8.01
CA VAL A 78 8.15 4.60 9.04
C VAL A 78 7.74 5.08 10.44
N PRO A 79 7.34 4.18 11.37
CA PRO A 79 7.16 4.53 12.78
C PRO A 79 8.50 4.85 13.46
N ASN A 80 8.59 5.97 14.18
CA ASN A 80 9.80 6.33 14.93
C ASN A 80 10.17 5.28 15.99
N ASP A 81 9.16 4.64 16.57
CA ASP A 81 9.31 3.55 17.52
C ASP A 81 10.06 2.35 16.92
N ALA A 82 9.83 2.05 15.64
CA ALA A 82 10.57 1.01 14.93
C ALA A 82 12.05 1.41 14.71
N LEU A 83 12.31 2.69 14.41
CA LEU A 83 13.68 3.22 14.31
C LEU A 83 14.41 3.15 15.67
N ILE A 84 13.72 3.52 16.76
CA ILE A 84 14.22 3.41 18.14
C ILE A 84 14.61 1.95 18.45
N ALA A 85 13.71 1.02 18.15
CA ALA A 85 13.91 -0.41 18.39
C ALA A 85 15.15 -0.93 17.67
N VAL A 86 15.27 -0.61 16.39
CA VAL A 86 16.33 -1.09 15.49
C VAL A 86 17.69 -0.49 15.83
N LEU A 87 17.74 0.82 16.07
CA LEU A 87 19.00 1.50 16.36
C LEU A 87 19.46 1.22 17.80
N GLY A 88 18.59 0.71 18.66
CA GLY A 88 18.91 0.45 20.07
C GLY A 88 19.17 1.74 20.86
N ILE A 89 18.53 2.85 20.48
CA ILE A 89 18.83 4.18 21.04
C ILE A 89 17.65 4.73 21.84
N PRO A 90 17.88 5.56 22.87
CA PRO A 90 16.79 6.26 23.55
C PRO A 90 16.00 7.18 22.61
N SER A 91 14.71 7.34 22.87
CA SER A 91 13.82 8.23 22.11
C SER A 91 14.39 9.66 21.98
N ALA A 92 14.89 10.22 23.08
CA ALA A 92 15.52 11.55 23.07
C ALA A 92 16.72 11.63 22.10
N SER A 93 17.52 10.57 22.01
CA SER A 93 18.66 10.50 21.10
C SER A 93 18.23 10.46 19.64
N LEU A 94 17.16 9.72 19.31
CA LEU A 94 16.58 9.75 17.96
C LEU A 94 16.10 11.17 17.61
N TYR A 95 15.31 11.81 18.49
CA TYR A 95 14.77 13.13 18.19
C TYR A 95 15.84 14.22 18.07
N ARG A 96 16.93 14.14 18.83
CA ARG A 96 18.10 15.03 18.67
C ARG A 96 18.76 14.85 17.30
N ALA A 97 19.03 13.59 16.91
CA ALA A 97 19.59 13.28 15.60
C ALA A 97 18.66 13.75 14.46
N LEU A 98 17.36 13.48 14.56
CA LEU A 98 16.38 13.95 13.58
C LEU A 98 16.29 15.48 13.52
N GLY A 99 16.46 16.17 14.65
CA GLY A 99 16.55 17.63 14.72
C GLY A 99 17.74 18.16 13.93
N GLU A 100 18.93 17.61 14.19
CA GLU A 100 20.16 17.96 13.46
C GLU A 100 20.02 17.73 11.95
N LEU A 101 19.48 16.58 11.53
CA LEU A 101 19.25 16.28 10.11
C LEU A 101 18.24 17.23 9.45
N THR A 102 17.23 17.69 10.20
CA THR A 102 16.23 18.65 9.70
C THR A 102 16.85 20.03 9.53
N GLU A 103 17.61 20.50 10.54
CA GLU A 103 18.32 21.77 10.53
C GLU A 103 19.28 21.87 9.32
N LYS A 104 20.05 20.80 9.11
CA LYS A 104 20.99 20.64 7.99
C LYS A 104 20.33 20.37 6.64
N GLY A 105 19.00 20.35 6.57
CA GLY A 105 18.24 20.18 5.33
C GLY A 105 18.47 18.83 4.65
N LEU A 106 18.79 17.79 5.42
CA LEU A 106 18.98 16.42 4.92
C LEU A 106 17.66 15.64 4.92
N ILE A 107 16.74 16.01 5.81
CA ILE A 107 15.40 15.42 5.87
C ILE A 107 14.32 16.50 6.02
N THR A 108 13.13 16.18 5.55
CA THR A 108 11.88 16.80 5.99
C THR A 108 10.99 15.69 6.51
N ARG A 109 10.31 15.93 7.64
CA ARG A 109 9.48 14.92 8.28
C ARG A 109 8.18 15.50 8.82
N ALA A 110 7.11 14.72 8.74
CA ALA A 110 5.80 15.09 9.28
C ALA A 110 5.06 13.85 9.79
N ALA A 111 4.21 14.03 10.79
CA ALA A 111 3.36 12.95 11.26
C ALA A 111 2.38 12.53 10.15
N TRP A 112 2.37 11.25 9.80
CA TRP A 112 1.34 10.70 8.92
C TRP A 112 0.10 10.35 9.74
N ARG A 113 -1.05 10.85 9.30
CA ARG A 113 -2.33 10.67 9.99
C ARG A 113 -3.31 9.95 9.08
N THR A 114 -4.02 8.99 9.64
CA THR A 114 -5.07 8.24 8.94
C THR A 114 -6.32 8.14 9.78
N ALA A 115 -7.48 8.14 9.11
CA ALA A 115 -8.72 7.76 9.76
C ALA A 115 -8.68 6.26 10.08
N ALA A 116 -9.07 5.89 11.30
CA ALA A 116 -9.17 4.51 11.74
C ALA A 116 -10.18 4.38 12.89
N THR A 117 -10.64 3.16 13.13
CA THR A 117 -11.53 2.75 14.21
C THR A 117 -10.77 1.77 15.09
N LEU A 118 -10.20 2.29 16.17
CA LEU A 118 -9.39 1.50 17.09
C LEU A 118 -10.19 1.22 18.35
N ARG A 119 -10.37 -0.07 18.68
CA ARG A 119 -11.09 -0.52 19.89
C ARG A 119 -12.48 0.15 20.03
N GLY A 120 -13.22 0.23 18.91
CA GLY A 120 -14.56 0.83 18.86
C GLY A 120 -14.61 2.37 18.83
N LYS A 121 -13.46 3.06 18.79
CA LYS A 121 -13.40 4.52 18.67
C LYS A 121 -12.88 4.92 17.29
N SER A 122 -13.72 5.61 16.53
CA SER A 122 -13.36 6.18 15.23
C SER A 122 -12.72 7.56 15.42
N GLY A 123 -11.63 7.83 14.70
CA GLY A 123 -10.90 9.08 14.79
C GLY A 123 -9.74 9.17 13.79
N VAL A 124 -9.03 10.29 13.81
CA VAL A 124 -7.80 10.48 13.04
C VAL A 124 -6.61 10.23 13.96
N TYR A 125 -5.82 9.22 13.64
CA TYR A 125 -4.69 8.78 14.46
C TYR A 125 -3.37 9.06 13.77
N ALA A 126 -2.37 9.48 14.53
CA ALA A 126 -0.97 9.51 14.07
C ALA A 126 -0.42 8.09 14.09
N ALA A 127 -0.17 7.52 12.92
CA ALA A 127 0.27 6.13 12.78
C ALA A 127 1.80 6.00 12.62
N GLY A 128 2.49 7.10 12.33
CA GLY A 128 3.94 7.14 12.17
C GLY A 128 4.38 8.45 11.53
N THR A 129 5.54 8.43 10.85
CA THR A 129 6.16 9.63 10.29
C THR A 129 6.44 9.41 8.80
N LEU A 130 6.10 10.39 7.96
CA LEU A 130 6.63 10.51 6.61
C LEU A 130 8.00 11.16 6.65
N TYR A 131 8.94 10.59 5.90
CA TYR A 131 10.26 11.12 5.70
C TYR A 131 10.47 11.41 4.22
N ALA A 132 10.88 12.63 3.91
CA ALA A 132 11.53 12.97 2.65
C ALA A 132 13.02 13.11 2.94
N VAL A 133 13.82 12.18 2.42
CA VAL A 133 15.26 12.07 2.69
C VAL A 133 16.02 12.53 1.46
N ARG A 134 16.81 13.61 1.59
CA ARG A 134 17.67 14.12 0.52
C ARG A 134 18.71 13.08 0.15
N LEU A 135 18.99 12.89 -1.14
CA LEU A 135 20.17 12.12 -1.56
C LEU A 135 21.44 12.95 -1.27
N PRO A 136 22.51 12.37 -0.69
CA PRO A 136 23.65 13.16 -0.19
C PRO A 136 24.34 14.03 -1.24
N HIS A 137 24.42 13.56 -2.49
CA HIS A 137 25.01 14.26 -3.65
C HIS A 137 24.11 15.37 -4.24
N ARG A 138 22.99 15.71 -3.59
CA ARG A 138 22.04 16.73 -4.05
C ARG A 138 21.98 17.86 -3.06
N THR A 139 21.82 19.09 -3.52
CA THR A 139 21.82 20.27 -2.63
C THR A 139 20.41 20.77 -2.27
N ARG A 140 19.39 20.42 -3.06
CA ARG A 140 18.01 20.87 -2.84
C ARG A 140 17.43 20.26 -1.56
N ARG A 141 16.89 21.11 -0.68
CA ARG A 141 16.16 20.67 0.53
C ARG A 141 14.98 19.77 0.14
N PRO A 142 14.78 18.64 0.84
CA PRO A 142 13.69 17.74 0.55
C PRO A 142 12.34 18.35 0.97
N ARG A 143 11.24 17.90 0.36
CA ARG A 143 9.89 18.38 0.65
C ARG A 143 8.90 17.22 0.72
N LEU A 144 7.83 17.42 1.49
CA LEU A 144 6.67 16.54 1.52
C LEU A 144 5.51 17.29 0.88
N ASP A 145 4.91 16.69 -0.14
CA ASP A 145 3.79 17.25 -0.88
C ASP A 145 2.45 16.65 -0.42
N ALA A 146 1.33 17.27 -0.77
CA ALA A 146 0.00 16.80 -0.36
C ALA A 146 -0.28 15.35 -0.80
N GLU A 147 0.25 14.96 -1.95
CA GLU A 147 0.16 13.59 -2.50
C GLU A 147 0.85 12.56 -1.60
N ASP A 148 1.96 12.93 -0.95
CA ASP A 148 2.65 12.05 -0.01
C ASP A 148 1.76 11.74 1.20
N PHE A 149 0.94 12.68 1.65
CA PHE A 149 0.00 12.45 2.76
C PHE A 149 -1.22 11.65 2.35
N ALA A 150 -1.69 11.83 1.11
CA ALA A 150 -2.84 11.10 0.56
C ALA A 150 -2.51 9.64 0.22
N HIS A 151 -1.23 9.31 0.01
CA HIS A 151 -0.80 7.95 -0.29
C HIS A 151 -1.14 6.98 0.85
N PRO A 152 -1.74 5.81 0.58
CA PRO A 152 -2.11 4.83 1.60
C PRO A 152 -0.87 4.06 2.06
N TRP A 153 -0.08 4.67 2.93
CA TRP A 153 1.15 4.08 3.45
C TRP A 153 0.90 2.88 4.36
N ARG A 154 -0.22 2.85 5.10
CA ARG A 154 -0.47 1.80 6.09
C ARG A 154 -1.96 1.55 6.34
N ASP A 155 -2.29 0.31 6.70
CA ASP A 155 -3.62 -0.11 7.18
C ASP A 155 -3.57 -0.28 8.70
N LEU A 156 -3.88 0.80 9.43
CA LEU A 156 -3.75 0.83 10.89
C LEU A 156 -4.73 -0.12 11.59
N GLU A 157 -5.96 -0.25 11.07
CA GLU A 157 -6.97 -1.16 11.63
C GLU A 157 -6.51 -2.62 11.46
N GLY A 158 -6.16 -3.02 10.23
CA GLY A 158 -5.71 -4.37 9.97
C GLY A 158 -4.39 -4.72 10.68
N ASP A 159 -3.52 -3.74 10.92
CA ASP A 159 -2.31 -3.97 11.71
C ASP A 159 -2.61 -4.23 13.18
N VAL A 160 -3.59 -3.55 13.76
CA VAL A 160 -4.05 -3.83 15.12
C VAL A 160 -4.69 -5.21 15.20
N GLU A 161 -5.52 -5.59 14.23
CA GLU A 161 -6.15 -6.92 14.15
C GLU A 161 -5.10 -8.05 14.04
N ARG A 162 -4.09 -7.87 13.16
CA ARG A 162 -2.99 -8.83 12.99
C ARG A 162 -1.95 -8.74 14.12
N GLY A 163 -2.10 -7.79 15.03
CA GLY A 163 -1.13 -7.50 16.08
C GLY A 163 0.24 -7.03 15.56
N LYS A 164 0.33 -6.53 14.32
CA LYS A 164 1.53 -5.95 13.71
C LYS A 164 1.68 -4.46 14.06
N THR A 165 1.80 -4.16 15.35
CA THR A 165 2.00 -2.77 15.83
C THR A 165 3.46 -2.51 16.17
N ALA A 166 3.95 -1.28 15.93
CA ALA A 166 5.32 -0.89 16.28
C ALA A 166 5.60 -1.06 17.78
N TRP A 167 4.57 -0.92 18.64
CA TRP A 167 4.68 -1.15 20.08
C TRP A 167 4.92 -2.62 20.45
N ARG A 168 4.21 -3.56 19.81
CA ARG A 168 4.49 -4.99 20.01
C ARG A 168 5.88 -5.35 19.49
N ALA A 169 6.25 -4.79 18.35
CA ALA A 169 7.55 -5.00 17.74
C ALA A 169 8.71 -4.47 18.61
N LEU A 170 8.54 -3.33 19.29
CA LEU A 170 9.44 -2.80 20.32
C LEU A 170 9.59 -3.74 21.53
N ARG A 171 8.52 -4.45 21.91
CA ARG A 171 8.55 -5.40 23.02
C ARG A 171 9.30 -6.68 22.62
N GLU A 172 8.98 -7.20 21.44
CA GLU A 172 9.64 -8.38 20.87
C GLU A 172 11.12 -8.13 20.59
N SER A 173 11.51 -6.93 20.13
CA SER A 173 12.93 -6.60 19.90
C SER A 173 13.75 -6.53 21.20
N LYS A 174 13.13 -6.19 22.34
CA LYS A 174 13.78 -6.25 23.65
C LYS A 174 14.01 -7.69 24.10
N GLU A 175 13.08 -8.59 23.78
CA GLU A 175 13.16 -10.02 24.13
C GLU A 175 14.08 -10.80 23.17
N LYS A 176 14.09 -10.44 21.89
CA LYS A 176 14.88 -11.06 20.83
C LYS A 176 15.45 -9.98 19.90
N PRO A 177 16.67 -9.48 20.15
CA PRO A 177 17.26 -8.46 19.31
C PRO A 177 17.47 -8.99 17.88
N LEU A 178 17.10 -8.17 16.90
CA LEU A 178 17.35 -8.44 15.48
C LEU A 178 18.86 -8.58 15.26
N LYS A 179 19.28 -9.62 14.55
CA LYS A 179 20.70 -9.91 14.33
C LYS A 179 21.09 -9.51 12.92
N GLY A 180 21.87 -8.45 12.84
CA GLY A 180 22.49 -8.02 11.60
C GLY A 180 21.62 -7.10 10.74
N ASP A 181 22.35 -6.39 9.90
CA ASP A 181 21.92 -5.27 9.08
C ASP A 181 20.75 -5.59 8.11
N ALA A 182 20.68 -6.82 7.61
CA ALA A 182 19.63 -7.25 6.68
C ALA A 182 18.29 -7.49 7.39
N GLU A 183 18.28 -8.17 8.53
CA GLU A 183 17.07 -8.43 9.32
C GLU A 183 16.44 -7.13 9.81
N VAL A 184 17.29 -6.21 10.27
CA VAL A 184 16.94 -4.84 10.65
C VAL A 184 16.20 -4.12 9.52
N LEU A 185 16.76 -4.17 8.31
CA LEU A 185 16.22 -3.44 7.19
C LEU A 185 14.90 -4.03 6.70
N GLU A 186 14.79 -5.36 6.62
CA GLU A 186 13.54 -6.03 6.27
C GLU A 186 12.44 -5.73 7.28
N PHE A 187 12.77 -5.72 8.58
CA PHE A 187 11.83 -5.32 9.62
C PHE A 187 11.29 -3.89 9.42
N LEU A 188 12.17 -2.91 9.17
CA LEU A 188 11.73 -1.54 8.88
C LEU A 188 10.95 -1.43 7.57
N LEU A 189 11.35 -2.20 6.56
CA LEU A 189 10.70 -2.22 5.25
C LEU A 189 9.27 -2.76 5.36
N ASP A 190 9.03 -3.80 6.15
CA ASP A 190 7.70 -4.32 6.49
C ASP A 190 6.80 -3.23 7.11
N PHE A 191 7.40 -2.25 7.80
CA PHE A 191 6.67 -1.09 8.30
C PHE A 191 6.37 -0.02 7.23
N SER A 192 7.24 0.06 6.23
CA SER A 192 7.30 1.16 5.25
C SER A 192 6.59 0.87 3.94
N LEU A 193 6.35 -0.41 3.64
CA LEU A 193 5.58 -0.82 2.48
C LEU A 193 4.09 -0.55 2.71
N SER A 194 3.46 0.02 1.70
CA SER A 194 2.00 0.09 1.64
C SER A 194 1.41 -1.31 1.86
N PRO A 195 0.27 -1.41 2.57
CA PRO A 195 -0.46 -2.66 2.60
C PRO A 195 -0.65 -3.09 1.15
N PRO A 196 -0.48 -4.40 0.84
CA PRO A 196 -0.80 -4.87 -0.49
C PRO A 196 -2.19 -4.34 -0.77
N ARG A 197 -2.35 -3.52 -1.82
CA ARG A 197 -3.68 -3.03 -2.22
C ARG A 197 -4.55 -4.26 -2.17
N GLN A 198 -5.47 -4.33 -1.21
CA GLN A 198 -6.54 -5.30 -1.31
C GLN A 198 -7.14 -4.92 -2.64
N LYS A 199 -6.90 -5.76 -3.66
CA LYS A 199 -7.39 -5.51 -4.99
C LYS A 199 -8.88 -5.35 -4.78
N THR A 200 -9.38 -4.12 -4.76
CA THR A 200 -10.81 -3.87 -4.85
C THR A 200 -11.10 -4.44 -6.21
N PRO A 201 -11.77 -5.59 -6.32
CA PRO A 201 -11.70 -6.35 -7.56
C PRO A 201 -12.46 -5.64 -8.70
N LEU A 202 -13.19 -4.56 -8.37
CA LEU A 202 -13.86 -3.61 -9.26
C LEU A 202 -13.05 -2.35 -9.60
N ALA A 203 -11.85 -2.17 -9.04
CA ALA A 203 -10.98 -1.04 -9.36
C ALA A 203 -9.96 -1.37 -10.47
N ILE A 204 -9.85 -2.66 -10.85
CA ILE A 204 -8.86 -3.16 -11.80
C ILE A 204 -9.52 -3.64 -13.10
N ASP A 205 -10.78 -4.10 -13.06
CA ASP A 205 -11.53 -4.52 -14.24
C ASP A 205 -12.99 -4.09 -14.14
N SER A 206 -13.56 -3.62 -15.25
CA SER A 206 -15.02 -3.63 -15.43
C SER A 206 -15.53 -5.05 -15.19
N LEU A 207 -16.77 -5.20 -14.70
CA LEU A 207 -17.38 -6.53 -14.53
C LEU A 207 -17.43 -7.31 -15.84
N THR A 208 -17.38 -6.63 -16.99
CA THR A 208 -17.22 -7.23 -18.33
C THR A 208 -15.93 -8.05 -18.48
N GLY A 209 -14.90 -7.82 -17.66
CA GLY A 209 -13.70 -8.65 -17.57
C GLY A 209 -13.99 -10.10 -17.16
N LEU A 210 -15.13 -10.37 -16.49
CA LEU A 210 -15.59 -11.73 -16.21
C LEU A 210 -15.95 -12.51 -17.48
N LEU A 211 -16.44 -11.84 -18.53
CA LEU A 211 -16.72 -12.49 -19.82
C LEU A 211 -15.43 -12.99 -20.48
N ARG A 212 -14.36 -12.20 -20.35
CA ARG A 212 -13.04 -12.48 -20.93
C ARG A 212 -12.21 -13.47 -20.11
N ALA A 213 -12.59 -13.72 -18.86
CA ALA A 213 -11.90 -14.68 -18.01
C ALA A 213 -12.08 -16.11 -18.52
N LYS A 214 -11.00 -16.91 -18.43
CA LYS A 214 -11.07 -18.34 -18.75
C LYS A 214 -12.09 -19.02 -17.84
N PRO A 215 -12.83 -20.02 -18.34
CA PRO A 215 -13.91 -20.61 -17.58
C PRO A 215 -13.51 -21.16 -16.19
N ALA A 216 -12.36 -21.82 -16.11
CA ALA A 216 -11.76 -22.30 -14.87
C ALA A 216 -11.47 -21.20 -13.82
N ASP A 217 -11.21 -19.96 -14.27
CA ASP A 217 -10.84 -18.84 -13.40
C ASP A 217 -12.06 -18.00 -12.97
N ARG A 218 -13.22 -18.14 -13.63
CA ARG A 218 -14.43 -17.34 -13.37
C ARG A 218 -14.91 -17.49 -11.93
N ARG A 219 -14.90 -18.71 -11.40
CA ARG A 219 -15.34 -18.98 -10.02
C ARG A 219 -14.50 -18.22 -9.00
N ARG A 220 -13.19 -18.36 -9.09
CA ARG A 220 -12.25 -17.66 -8.23
C ARG A 220 -12.44 -16.15 -8.36
N ARG A 221 -12.59 -15.63 -9.58
CA ARG A 221 -12.79 -14.19 -9.85
C ARG A 221 -14.07 -13.66 -9.20
N VAL A 222 -15.18 -14.40 -9.30
CA VAL A 222 -16.46 -14.02 -8.69
C VAL A 222 -16.37 -14.04 -7.16
N GLU A 223 -15.72 -15.05 -6.57
CA GLU A 223 -15.49 -15.13 -5.13
C GLU A 223 -14.61 -13.96 -4.64
N GLU A 224 -13.54 -13.64 -5.36
CA GLU A 224 -12.68 -12.48 -5.08
C GLU A 224 -13.50 -11.17 -5.14
N LEU A 225 -14.26 -10.94 -6.22
CA LEU A 225 -15.16 -9.78 -6.40
C LEU A 225 -16.19 -9.63 -5.29
N ALA A 226 -16.87 -10.72 -4.93
CA ALA A 226 -17.89 -10.72 -3.89
C ALA A 226 -17.30 -10.39 -2.50
N LEU A 227 -16.13 -10.96 -2.19
CA LEU A 227 -15.41 -10.65 -0.96
C LEU A 227 -14.95 -9.18 -0.95
N GLY A 228 -14.46 -8.69 -2.09
CA GLY A 228 -14.08 -7.29 -2.26
C GLY A 228 -15.22 -6.32 -2.02
N LEU A 229 -16.39 -6.58 -2.61
CA LEU A 229 -17.61 -5.82 -2.40
C LEU A 229 -18.06 -5.81 -0.94
N ALA A 230 -18.10 -6.97 -0.30
CA ALA A 230 -18.48 -7.08 1.10
C ALA A 230 -17.55 -6.28 2.03
N LYS A 231 -16.25 -6.28 1.76
CA LYS A 231 -15.29 -5.47 2.51
C LYS A 231 -15.47 -3.97 2.22
N GLU A 232 -15.57 -3.60 0.94
CA GLU A 232 -15.73 -2.21 0.51
C GLU A 232 -16.99 -1.57 1.12
N PHE A 233 -18.09 -2.31 1.13
CA PHE A 233 -19.37 -1.85 1.68
C PHE A 233 -19.48 -2.06 3.19
N LYS A 234 -18.46 -2.59 3.87
CA LYS A 234 -18.50 -2.99 5.29
C LYS A 234 -19.70 -3.88 5.61
N ASP A 235 -20.03 -4.78 4.69
CA ASP A 235 -21.19 -5.67 4.72
C ASP A 235 -20.76 -7.16 4.60
N PRO A 236 -20.09 -7.71 5.63
CA PRO A 236 -19.55 -9.08 5.60
C PRO A 236 -20.64 -10.15 5.53
N GLY A 237 -21.87 -9.85 5.96
CA GLY A 237 -23.01 -10.78 5.91
C GLY A 237 -23.51 -11.06 4.50
N SER A 238 -23.21 -10.18 3.54
CA SER A 238 -23.77 -10.24 2.19
C SER A 238 -22.82 -10.83 1.14
N VAL A 239 -21.67 -11.42 1.52
CA VAL A 239 -20.71 -12.03 0.57
C VAL A 239 -21.39 -13.03 -0.37
N ARG A 240 -22.23 -13.93 0.17
CA ARG A 240 -22.96 -14.93 -0.64
C ARG A 240 -23.95 -14.29 -1.60
N PHE A 241 -24.57 -13.19 -1.18
CA PHE A 241 -25.50 -12.43 -2.01
C PHE A 241 -24.75 -11.74 -3.17
N TYR A 242 -23.61 -11.08 -2.90
CA TYR A 242 -22.81 -10.47 -3.96
C TYR A 242 -22.30 -11.49 -4.97
N ALA A 243 -21.81 -12.65 -4.49
CA ALA A 243 -21.39 -13.75 -5.37
C ALA A 243 -22.56 -14.25 -6.22
N TRP A 244 -23.75 -14.39 -5.63
CA TRP A 244 -24.96 -14.81 -6.35
C TRP A 244 -25.37 -13.80 -7.44
N VAL A 245 -25.34 -12.49 -7.16
CA VAL A 245 -25.63 -11.45 -8.16
C VAL A 245 -24.65 -11.52 -9.32
N LEU A 246 -23.35 -11.54 -9.03
CA LEU A 246 -22.29 -11.57 -10.04
C LEU A 246 -22.38 -12.82 -10.93
N TRP A 247 -22.62 -13.99 -10.32
CA TRP A 247 -22.78 -15.23 -11.07
C TRP A 247 -24.00 -15.22 -11.99
N ASN A 248 -25.15 -14.75 -11.51
CA ASN A 248 -26.35 -14.76 -12.32
C ASN A 248 -26.33 -13.67 -13.40
N ALA A 249 -25.69 -12.51 -13.14
CA ALA A 249 -25.46 -11.51 -14.17
C ALA A 249 -24.53 -12.03 -15.27
N LEU A 250 -23.46 -12.74 -14.90
CA LEU A 250 -22.57 -13.41 -15.86
C LEU A 250 -23.32 -14.47 -16.70
N ARG A 251 -24.20 -15.26 -16.08
CA ARG A 251 -25.08 -16.20 -16.81
C ARG A 251 -26.03 -15.48 -17.75
N ALA A 252 -26.62 -14.38 -17.32
CA ALA A 252 -27.56 -13.60 -18.12
C ALA A 252 -26.92 -13.09 -19.41
N GLU A 253 -25.66 -12.66 -19.34
CA GLU A 253 -24.87 -12.29 -20.53
C GLU A 253 -24.50 -13.51 -21.39
N ILE A 254 -23.93 -14.55 -20.80
CA ILE A 254 -23.43 -15.73 -21.55
C ILE A 254 -24.57 -16.45 -22.28
N TYR A 255 -25.74 -16.55 -21.65
CA TYR A 255 -26.91 -17.22 -22.22
C TYR A 255 -27.83 -16.26 -22.99
N GLY A 256 -27.45 -14.98 -23.16
CA GLY A 256 -28.25 -14.00 -23.89
C GLY A 256 -29.62 -13.72 -23.28
N MET A 257 -29.80 -13.96 -21.97
CA MET A 257 -31.05 -13.69 -21.26
C MET A 257 -31.24 -12.18 -21.01
N TRP A 258 -30.14 -11.43 -20.90
CA TRP A 258 -30.16 -9.97 -20.77
C TRP A 258 -28.81 -9.39 -21.22
N GLU A 259 -28.81 -8.67 -22.33
CA GLU A 259 -27.62 -7.98 -22.85
C GLU A 259 -27.26 -6.80 -21.94
N GLY A 260 -26.02 -6.77 -21.45
CA GLY A 260 -25.55 -5.71 -20.55
C GLY A 260 -25.90 -5.92 -19.08
N ALA A 261 -26.32 -7.11 -18.67
CA ALA A 261 -26.56 -7.43 -17.25
C ALA A 261 -25.35 -7.14 -16.35
N LEU A 262 -24.11 -7.40 -16.80
CA LEU A 262 -22.92 -7.09 -16.00
C LEU A 262 -22.67 -5.58 -15.90
N ALA A 263 -22.92 -4.83 -16.97
CA ALA A 263 -22.83 -3.38 -16.97
C ALA A 263 -23.89 -2.74 -16.04
N LEU A 264 -25.09 -3.30 -16.01
CA LEU A 264 -26.16 -2.87 -15.11
C LEU A 264 -25.82 -3.12 -13.63
N VAL A 265 -25.19 -4.27 -13.32
CA VAL A 265 -24.68 -4.55 -11.98
C VAL A 265 -23.56 -3.57 -11.61
N GLU A 266 -22.66 -3.26 -12.54
CA GLU A 266 -21.57 -2.29 -12.34
C GLU A 266 -22.11 -0.88 -12.03
N TRP A 267 -23.14 -0.44 -12.77
CA TRP A 267 -23.86 0.80 -12.49
C TRP A 267 -24.50 0.79 -11.10
N ALA A 268 -25.19 -0.29 -10.72
CA ALA A 268 -25.86 -0.38 -9.42
C ALA A 268 -24.85 -0.35 -8.27
N ILE A 269 -23.69 -0.99 -8.43
CA ILE A 269 -22.58 -0.91 -7.47
C ILE A 269 -22.07 0.54 -7.34
N ALA A 270 -21.90 1.25 -8.45
CA ALA A 270 -21.49 2.66 -8.42
C ALA A 270 -22.48 3.55 -7.66
N ARG A 271 -23.80 3.32 -7.82
CA ARG A 271 -24.83 4.01 -7.04
C ARG A 271 -24.77 3.71 -5.54
N VAL A 272 -24.49 2.46 -5.15
CA VAL A 272 -24.28 2.11 -3.74
C VAL A 272 -23.05 2.83 -3.18
N ARG A 273 -21.95 2.91 -3.94
CA ARG A 273 -20.74 3.67 -3.54
C ARG A 273 -21.05 5.14 -3.29
N GLU A 274 -21.74 5.79 -4.22
CA GLU A 274 -22.13 7.20 -4.09
C GLU A 274 -23.02 7.44 -2.87
N ALA A 275 -23.99 6.55 -2.65
CA ALA A 275 -24.89 6.64 -1.51
C ALA A 275 -24.15 6.45 -0.18
N LEU A 276 -23.17 5.54 -0.12
CA LEU A 276 -22.29 5.36 1.05
C LEU A 276 -21.38 6.58 1.27
N ALA A 277 -20.82 7.15 0.22
CA ALA A 277 -20.00 8.36 0.31
C ALA A 277 -20.82 9.58 0.78
N ALA A 278 -22.03 9.76 0.26
CA ALA A 278 -22.95 10.81 0.70
C ALA A 278 -23.37 10.63 2.18
N SER A 279 -23.56 9.39 2.61
CA SER A 279 -23.84 9.05 4.01
C SER A 279 -22.69 9.39 4.96
N LEU A 280 -21.44 9.39 4.50
CA LEU A 280 -20.28 9.78 5.31
C LEU A 280 -20.17 11.30 5.48
N MET A 281 -20.72 12.08 4.54
CA MET A 281 -20.69 13.55 4.56
C MET A 281 -21.91 14.19 5.25
N SER A 282 -22.94 13.41 5.60
CA SER A 282 -24.16 13.90 6.24
C SER A 282 -24.11 13.73 7.76
N SER A 283 -24.41 14.79 8.53
CA SER A 283 -24.53 14.73 10.00
C SER A 283 -25.83 14.05 10.49
N ARG A 284 -26.70 13.57 9.60
CA ARG A 284 -27.90 12.82 9.99
C ARG A 284 -27.55 11.38 10.35
N LYS A 285 -28.06 10.89 11.49
CA LYS A 285 -27.88 9.51 12.02
C LYS A 285 -28.43 8.37 11.15
N GLU A 286 -28.93 8.66 9.94
CA GLU A 286 -29.51 7.70 9.01
C GLU A 286 -28.50 7.35 7.92
N GLY A 287 -27.40 6.70 8.32
CA GLY A 287 -26.51 6.08 7.35
C GLY A 287 -27.12 4.83 6.72
N ILE A 288 -26.67 4.46 5.52
CA ILE A 288 -27.13 3.24 4.84
C ILE A 288 -26.65 2.02 5.63
N ARG A 289 -27.56 1.41 6.38
CA ARG A 289 -27.26 0.25 7.25
C ARG A 289 -27.14 -1.07 6.49
N ARG A 290 -27.68 -1.15 5.27
CA ARG A 290 -27.75 -2.40 4.48
C ARG A 290 -27.42 -2.16 3.00
N PRO A 291 -26.14 -2.08 2.64
CA PRO A 291 -25.69 -1.87 1.25
C PRO A 291 -26.17 -2.97 0.30
N GLY A 292 -26.16 -4.25 0.73
CA GLY A 292 -26.68 -5.35 -0.07
C GLY A 292 -28.18 -5.22 -0.41
N ALA A 293 -28.98 -4.70 0.53
CA ALA A 293 -30.40 -4.45 0.28
C ALA A 293 -30.62 -3.29 -0.69
N LEU A 294 -29.80 -2.24 -0.62
CA LEU A 294 -29.82 -1.15 -1.60
C LEU A 294 -29.44 -1.64 -2.99
N LEU A 295 -28.40 -2.48 -3.10
CA LEU A 295 -28.03 -3.11 -4.37
C LEU A 295 -29.20 -3.93 -4.93
N ALA A 296 -29.81 -4.79 -4.11
CA ALA A 296 -30.98 -5.57 -4.52
C ALA A 296 -32.13 -4.66 -5.00
N HIS A 297 -32.41 -3.57 -4.28
CA HIS A 297 -33.44 -2.61 -4.64
C HIS A 297 -33.18 -1.96 -6.00
N LEU A 298 -31.97 -1.49 -6.26
CA LEU A 298 -31.57 -0.88 -7.54
C LEU A 298 -31.68 -1.88 -8.70
N LEU A 299 -31.24 -3.13 -8.50
CA LEU A 299 -31.36 -4.17 -9.51
C LEU A 299 -32.82 -4.57 -9.76
N ASN A 300 -33.68 -4.49 -8.75
CA ASN A 300 -35.11 -4.77 -8.87
C ASN A 300 -35.84 -3.65 -9.63
N GLN A 301 -35.51 -2.38 -9.35
CA GLN A 301 -36.05 -1.24 -10.09
C GLN A 301 -35.76 -1.33 -11.60
N GLN A 302 -34.59 -1.85 -11.96
CA GLN A 302 -34.17 -2.03 -13.34
C GLN A 302 -34.65 -3.36 -13.95
N GLY A 303 -35.46 -4.15 -13.23
CA GLY A 303 -36.01 -5.42 -13.72
C GLY A 303 -35.04 -6.60 -13.77
N LEU A 304 -33.76 -6.41 -13.43
CA LEU A 304 -32.76 -7.47 -13.48
C LEU A 304 -32.94 -8.49 -12.34
N LEU A 305 -33.23 -8.04 -11.11
CA LEU A 305 -33.28 -8.94 -9.96
C LEU A 305 -34.33 -10.06 -10.09
N PRO A 306 -35.56 -9.82 -10.57
CA PRO A 306 -36.52 -10.88 -10.87
C PRO A 306 -35.99 -11.90 -11.88
N LEU A 307 -35.29 -11.45 -12.94
CA LEU A 307 -34.68 -12.34 -13.92
C LEU A 307 -33.61 -13.21 -13.28
N LEU A 308 -32.70 -12.64 -12.48
CA LEU A 308 -31.64 -13.41 -11.81
C LEU A 308 -32.19 -14.50 -10.88
N ARG A 309 -33.38 -14.31 -10.30
CA ARG A 309 -34.07 -15.31 -9.47
C ARG A 309 -34.65 -16.48 -10.29
N GLN A 310 -35.02 -16.22 -11.54
CA GLN A 310 -35.58 -17.20 -12.45
C GLN A 310 -34.50 -17.90 -13.30
N ALA A 311 -33.29 -17.33 -13.33
CA ALA A 311 -32.19 -17.85 -14.12
C ALA A 311 -31.85 -19.32 -13.72
N PRO A 312 -31.80 -20.25 -14.69
CA PRO A 312 -31.52 -21.64 -14.42
C PRO A 312 -30.11 -21.83 -13.83
N GLN A 313 -29.96 -22.74 -12.86
CA GLN A 313 -28.69 -23.04 -12.19
C GLN A 313 -27.75 -23.93 -13.03
N TRP A 314 -27.69 -23.74 -14.35
CA TRP A 314 -26.77 -24.52 -15.19
C TRP A 314 -25.32 -24.20 -14.84
N ARG A 315 -24.45 -25.21 -14.94
CA ARG A 315 -23.01 -25.03 -14.72
C ARG A 315 -22.48 -24.12 -15.83
N VAL A 316 -21.99 -22.95 -15.43
CA VAL A 316 -21.12 -22.14 -16.27
C VAL A 316 -19.78 -22.86 -16.24
N ALA A 317 -19.59 -23.78 -17.18
CA ALA A 317 -18.30 -24.40 -17.40
C ALA A 317 -17.28 -23.32 -17.72
#